data_AF-T1A4Q1-F1
#
_entry.id   AF-T1A4Q1-F1
#
_cell.length_a   1.000
_cell.length_b   1.000
_cell.length_c   1.000
_cell.angle_alpha   90.00
_cell.angle_beta   90.00
_cell.angle_gamma   90.00
#
_symmetry.space_group_name_H-M   'P 1'
#
loop_
_entity.id
_entity.type
_entity.pdbx_description
1 polymer ?
#
loop_
_entity_poly.entity_id
_entity_poly.type
_entity_poly.pdbx_seq_one_letter_code
_entity_poly.pdbx_strand_id
1 'polypeptide(L)'
;ELKKKGVTFQTQLDTEVLLMVLSREIGEKGLKNGFKNAISLLKGSYSCALVINDKLYAFRDPLGIRPLIFGQVGNHYVVASESSVLDVLGGKIIRDVEPGEVIEFSETGFKVILNSPSLRTAHCMFEYVYFSRPDSVIDGVEVYNTRILMGRQLAKEAPVAADVVVPVPDSGRT
;
A
#
# COMPACT_ATOMS: atom_id res chain seq x y z
N GLU A 1 -3.04 24.63 7.19
CA GLU A 1 -2.36 24.84 8.50
C GLU A 1 -0.87 25.13 8.35
N LEU A 2 -0.11 24.28 7.64
CA LEU A 2 1.35 24.44 7.48
C LEU A 2 1.79 25.80 6.92
N LYS A 3 1.09 26.37 5.92
CA LYS A 3 1.37 27.74 5.42
C LYS A 3 1.28 28.80 6.51
N LYS A 4 0.33 28.70 7.45
CA LYS A 4 0.22 29.62 8.61
C LYS A 4 1.39 29.49 9.57
N LYS A 5 2.09 28.35 9.55
CA LYS A 5 3.32 28.09 10.33
C LYS A 5 4.60 28.40 9.53
N GLY A 6 4.50 29.13 8.42
CA GLY A 6 5.65 29.57 7.61
C GLY A 6 6.20 28.55 6.62
N VAL A 7 5.55 27.40 6.44
CA VAL A 7 5.99 26.40 5.45
C VAL A 7 5.61 26.85 4.04
N THR A 8 6.60 26.95 3.17
CA THR A 8 6.43 27.19 1.74
C THR A 8 6.33 25.86 0.99
N PHE A 9 5.61 25.86 -0.13
CA PHE A 9 5.42 24.68 -0.98
C PHE A 9 5.84 25.04 -2.40
N GLN A 10 6.54 24.13 -3.06
CA GLN A 10 7.02 24.27 -4.43
C GLN A 10 6.07 23.59 -5.44
N THR A 11 5.28 22.62 -4.99
CA THR A 11 4.39 21.82 -5.81
C THR A 11 2.95 21.86 -5.28
N GLN A 12 2.05 21.22 -6.02
CA GLN A 12 0.67 20.95 -5.59
C GLN A 12 0.46 19.47 -5.23
N LEU A 13 1.54 18.71 -5.05
CA LEU A 13 1.47 17.27 -4.80
C LEU A 13 1.25 16.99 -3.32
N ASP A 14 0.37 16.05 -3.02
CA ASP A 14 0.12 15.59 -1.66
C ASP A 14 1.38 15.01 -1.00
N THR A 15 2.29 14.44 -1.80
CA THR A 15 3.60 13.96 -1.35
C THR A 15 4.42 15.06 -0.68
N GLU A 16 4.38 16.30 -1.17
CA GLU A 16 5.10 17.41 -0.54
C GLU A 16 4.46 17.78 0.80
N VAL A 17 3.12 17.77 0.88
CA VAL A 17 2.40 17.99 2.15
C VAL A 17 2.78 16.92 3.16
N LEU A 18 2.74 15.65 2.75
CA LEU A 18 3.12 14.50 3.58
C LEU A 18 4.58 14.62 4.06
N LEU A 19 5.50 14.97 3.16
CA LEU A 19 6.91 15.15 3.49
C LEU A 19 7.13 16.29 4.50
N MET A 20 6.43 17.42 4.33
CA MET A 20 6.54 18.56 5.23
C MET A 20 5.99 18.26 6.62
N VAL A 21 4.87 17.53 6.72
CA VAL A 21 4.34 17.06 8.01
C VAL A 21 5.35 16.11 8.67
N LEU A 22 5.82 15.09 7.96
CA LEU A 22 6.76 14.11 8.50
C LEU A 22 8.07 14.76 8.95
N SER A 23 8.69 15.58 8.10
CA SER A 23 9.96 16.27 8.39
C SER A 23 9.86 17.09 9.68
N ARG A 24 8.78 17.87 9.82
CA ARG A 24 8.53 18.68 11.01
C ARG A 24 8.35 17.82 12.26
N GLU A 25 7.46 16.82 12.20
CA GLU A 25 7.15 16.00 13.38
C GLU A 25 8.35 15.14 13.81
N ILE A 26 9.14 14.64 12.85
CA ILE A 26 10.40 13.91 13.13
C ILE A 26 11.44 14.85 13.73
N GLY A 27 11.59 16.06 13.19
CA GLY A 27 12.53 17.06 13.71
C GLY A 27 12.20 17.51 15.13
N GLU A 28 10.92 17.70 15.45
CA GLU A 28 10.48 18.16 16.77
C GLU A 28 10.42 17.03 17.82
N LYS A 29 10.12 15.79 17.43
CA LYS A 29 9.76 14.71 18.38
C LYS A 29 10.58 13.43 18.24
N GLY A 30 11.54 13.41 17.32
CA GLY A 30 12.32 12.23 16.97
C GLY A 30 11.55 11.25 16.07
N LEU A 31 12.26 10.25 15.54
CA LEU A 31 11.76 9.38 14.47
C LEU A 31 10.41 8.68 14.78
N LYS A 32 10.38 7.86 15.84
CA LYS A 32 9.19 7.06 16.18
C LYS A 32 7.97 7.92 16.53
N ASN A 33 8.14 8.92 17.40
CA ASN A 33 7.04 9.80 17.80
C ASN A 33 6.65 10.78 16.69
N GLY A 34 7.59 11.14 15.82
CA GLY A 34 7.36 11.93 14.63
C GLY A 34 6.45 11.21 13.65
N PHE A 35 6.76 9.96 13.29
CA PHE A 35 5.87 9.10 12.50
C PHE A 35 4.50 8.94 13.14
N LYS A 36 4.45 8.63 14.45
CA LYS A 36 3.19 8.46 15.17
C LYS A 36 2.29 9.68 15.05
N ASN A 37 2.84 10.87 15.25
CA ASN A 37 2.06 12.10 15.17
C ASN A 37 1.73 12.49 13.74
N ALA A 38 2.66 12.34 12.80
CA ALA A 38 2.40 12.59 11.39
C ALA A 38 1.24 11.72 10.87
N ILE A 39 1.24 10.43 11.16
CA ILE A 39 0.15 9.51 10.77
C ILE A 39 -1.20 9.93 11.38
N SER A 40 -1.20 10.46 12.61
CA SER A 40 -2.43 10.98 13.23
C SER A 40 -2.96 12.27 12.59
N LEU A 41 -2.07 13.09 12.00
CA LEU A 41 -2.40 14.35 11.34
C LEU A 41 -2.81 14.14 9.89
N LEU A 42 -2.17 13.20 9.20
CA LEU A 42 -2.41 12.88 7.80
C LEU A 42 -3.70 12.07 7.64
N LYS A 43 -4.73 12.69 7.07
CA LYS A 43 -6.01 12.07 6.76
C LYS A 43 -6.11 11.80 5.26
N GLY A 44 -6.31 10.54 4.90
CA GLY A 44 -6.43 10.11 3.52
C GLY A 44 -5.85 8.73 3.33
N SER A 45 -5.62 8.38 2.07
CA SER A 45 -4.97 7.13 1.70
C SER A 45 -3.51 7.39 1.32
N TYR A 46 -2.61 6.56 1.83
CA TYR A 46 -1.21 6.58 1.43
C TYR A 46 -0.54 5.24 1.67
N SER A 47 0.38 4.92 0.79
CA SER A 47 1.31 3.80 0.89
C SER A 47 2.63 4.32 0.36
N CYS A 48 3.62 4.38 1.24
CA CYS A 48 4.81 5.19 1.00
C CYS A 48 6.08 4.39 1.26
N ALA A 49 7.07 4.65 0.40
CA ALA A 49 8.47 4.34 0.62
C ALA A 49 9.22 5.67 0.79
N LEU A 50 10.00 5.82 1.86
CA LEU A 50 10.76 7.04 2.18
C LEU A 50 12.18 6.66 2.57
N VAL A 51 13.18 7.42 2.14
CA VAL A 51 14.57 7.22 2.56
C VAL A 51 14.98 8.36 3.50
N ILE A 52 15.54 8.00 4.66
CA ILE A 52 16.13 8.94 5.62
C ILE A 52 17.48 8.36 6.08
N ASN A 53 18.57 9.08 5.83
CA ASN A 53 19.94 8.71 6.25
C ASN A 53 20.27 7.23 5.93
N ASP A 54 20.23 6.88 4.64
CA ASP A 54 20.55 5.53 4.12
C ASP A 54 19.65 4.39 4.59
N LYS A 55 18.53 4.71 5.25
CA LYS A 55 17.51 3.73 5.64
C LYS A 55 16.23 3.94 4.86
N LEU A 56 15.65 2.84 4.41
CA LEU A 56 14.35 2.82 3.77
C LEU A 56 13.24 2.64 4.82
N TYR A 57 12.15 3.36 4.67
CA TYR A 57 10.96 3.25 5.50
C TYR A 57 9.77 2.94 4.61
N ALA A 58 9.01 1.90 4.94
CA ALA A 58 7.72 1.62 4.31
C ALA A 58 6.60 1.85 5.33
N PHE A 59 5.56 2.58 4.94
CA PHE A 59 4.43 2.84 5.82
C PHE A 59 3.12 3.03 5.07
N ARG A 60 2.02 2.71 5.75
CA ARG A 60 0.68 2.68 5.19
C ARG A 60 -0.28 3.47 6.07
N ASP A 61 -1.30 4.07 5.46
CA ASP A 61 -2.35 4.75 6.22
C ASP A 61 -3.06 3.79 7.19
N PRO A 62 -3.64 4.28 8.31
CA PRO A 62 -4.27 3.42 9.32
C PRO A 62 -5.43 2.57 8.81
N LEU A 63 -6.06 2.94 7.70
CA LEU A 63 -7.16 2.19 7.11
C LEU A 63 -6.69 1.16 6.07
N GLY A 64 -5.42 1.19 5.68
CA GLY A 64 -4.85 0.25 4.72
C GLY A 64 -5.47 0.36 3.32
N ILE A 65 -5.85 1.56 2.88
CA ILE A 65 -6.68 1.72 1.69
C ILE A 65 -5.94 1.24 0.42
N ARG A 66 -4.69 1.66 0.25
CA ARG A 66 -3.82 1.26 -0.88
C ARG A 66 -2.90 0.11 -0.48
N PRO A 67 -2.55 -0.81 -1.39
CA PRO A 67 -1.68 -1.93 -1.07
C PRO A 67 -0.22 -1.49 -0.93
N LEU A 68 0.51 -2.19 -0.06
CA LEU A 68 1.95 -2.03 0.11
C LEU A 68 2.51 -3.35 0.62
N ILE A 69 3.44 -3.92 -0.11
CA ILE A 69 4.06 -5.21 0.20
C ILE A 69 5.57 -5.08 0.21
N PHE A 70 6.23 -5.93 0.98
CA PHE A 70 7.67 -6.04 0.93
C PHE A 70 8.15 -7.48 0.90
N GLY A 71 9.35 -7.64 0.35
CA GLY A 71 10.01 -8.91 0.21
C GLY A 71 11.50 -8.75 0.02
N GLN A 72 12.13 -9.82 -0.43
CA GLN A 72 13.58 -9.90 -0.57
C GLN A 72 13.97 -10.39 -1.96
N VAL A 73 14.89 -9.68 -2.61
CA VAL A 73 15.53 -10.07 -3.87
C VAL A 73 17.03 -10.18 -3.61
N GLY A 74 17.56 -11.42 -3.65
CA GLY A 74 18.92 -11.69 -3.19
C GLY A 74 19.11 -11.27 -1.73
N ASN A 75 20.02 -10.32 -1.48
CA ASN A 75 20.29 -9.78 -0.14
C ASN A 75 19.61 -8.42 0.12
N HIS A 76 18.76 -7.95 -0.78
CA HIS A 76 18.14 -6.63 -0.71
C HIS A 76 16.65 -6.72 -0.39
N TYR A 77 16.16 -5.79 0.41
CA TYR A 77 14.73 -5.61 0.62
C TYR A 77 14.13 -4.78 -0.51
N VAL A 78 12.96 -5.19 -0.97
CA VAL A 78 12.17 -4.48 -1.99
C VAL A 78 10.80 -4.21 -1.41
N VAL A 79 10.32 -2.99 -1.59
CA VAL A 79 8.98 -2.54 -1.23
C VAL A 79 8.26 -2.16 -2.52
N ALA A 80 7.04 -2.65 -2.70
CA ALA A 80 6.26 -2.44 -3.91
C ALA A 80 4.77 -2.26 -3.57
N SER A 81 4.02 -1.66 -4.50
CA SER A 81 2.56 -1.58 -4.37
C SER A 81 1.87 -2.93 -4.61
N GLU A 82 2.51 -3.86 -5.33
CA GLU A 82 1.91 -5.14 -5.71
C GLU A 82 2.94 -6.27 -5.60
N SER A 83 2.47 -7.47 -5.23
CA SER A 83 3.32 -8.65 -5.05
C SER A 83 3.97 -9.13 -6.35
N SER A 84 3.30 -8.93 -7.49
CA SER A 84 3.78 -9.32 -8.81
C SER A 84 5.15 -8.72 -9.17
N VAL A 85 5.51 -7.57 -8.56
CA VAL A 85 6.86 -6.99 -8.70
C VAL A 85 7.93 -7.91 -8.14
N LEU A 86 7.69 -8.56 -7.00
CA LEU A 86 8.64 -9.47 -6.39
C LEU A 86 8.80 -10.74 -7.23
N ASP A 87 7.70 -11.26 -7.79
CA ASP A 87 7.75 -12.42 -8.68
C ASP A 87 8.56 -12.13 -9.95
N VAL A 88 8.32 -10.97 -10.58
CA VAL A 88 9.08 -10.52 -11.76
C VAL A 88 10.57 -10.37 -11.47
N LEU A 89 10.94 -9.94 -10.27
CA LEU A 89 12.33 -9.79 -9.84
C LEU A 89 12.95 -11.11 -9.33
N GLY A 90 12.22 -12.21 -9.29
CA GLY A 90 12.68 -13.48 -8.73
C GLY A 90 12.90 -13.43 -7.21
N GLY A 91 12.17 -12.54 -6.53
CA GLY A 91 12.21 -12.33 -5.09
C GLY A 91 11.31 -13.29 -4.32
N LYS A 92 11.36 -13.17 -3.00
CA LYS A 92 10.46 -13.84 -2.06
C LYS A 92 9.62 -12.80 -1.33
N ILE A 93 8.31 -12.99 -1.34
CA ILE A 93 7.39 -12.20 -0.53
C ILE A 93 7.67 -12.49 0.95
N ILE A 94 7.76 -11.44 1.78
CA ILE A 94 7.80 -11.58 3.23
C ILE A 94 6.40 -11.41 3.79
N ARG A 95 5.77 -10.24 3.57
CA ARG A 95 4.35 -9.95 3.86
C ARG A 95 3.95 -8.53 3.39
N ASP A 96 2.66 -8.25 3.43
CA ASP A 96 2.12 -6.89 3.34
C ASP A 96 2.54 -6.02 4.54
N VAL A 97 2.63 -4.71 4.31
CA VAL A 97 2.75 -3.69 5.37
C VAL A 97 1.36 -3.50 5.98
N GLU A 98 1.27 -3.68 7.30
CA GLU A 98 0.00 -3.62 8.01
C GLU A 98 -0.57 -2.18 8.01
N PRO A 99 -1.89 -2.00 8.08
CA PRO A 99 -2.51 -0.68 8.22
C PRO A 99 -1.96 0.09 9.43
N GLY A 100 -1.41 1.30 9.20
CA GLY A 100 -0.81 2.13 10.25
C GLY A 100 0.57 1.67 10.73
N GLU A 101 1.18 0.70 10.06
CA GLU A 101 2.53 0.22 10.34
C GLU A 101 3.60 1.12 9.71
N VAL A 102 4.76 1.22 10.37
CA VAL A 102 5.99 1.79 9.82
C VAL A 102 7.12 0.80 10.03
N ILE A 103 7.72 0.37 8.92
CA ILE A 103 8.86 -0.55 8.89
C ILE A 103 10.12 0.22 8.49
N GLU A 104 11.18 0.08 9.27
CA GLU A 104 12.54 0.54 8.94
C GLU A 104 13.33 -0.64 8.35
N PHE A 105 13.96 -0.43 7.20
CA PHE A 105 14.86 -1.36 6.54
C PHE A 105 16.29 -0.79 6.58
N SER A 106 17.24 -1.66 6.91
CA SER A 106 18.66 -1.35 7.05
C SER A 106 19.52 -2.54 6.61
N GLU A 107 20.84 -2.37 6.58
CA GLU A 107 21.78 -3.44 6.26
C GLU A 107 21.67 -4.66 7.19
N THR A 108 21.27 -4.45 8.45
CA THR A 108 21.14 -5.53 9.44
C THR A 108 19.79 -6.24 9.40
N GLY A 109 18.87 -5.82 8.52
CA GLY A 109 17.51 -6.34 8.44
C GLY A 109 16.44 -5.25 8.53
N PHE A 110 15.20 -5.69 8.72
CA PHE A 110 14.05 -4.81 8.93
C PHE A 110 13.49 -4.90 10.34
N LYS A 111 12.83 -3.84 10.81
CA LYS A 111 12.11 -3.82 12.09
C LYS A 111 10.89 -2.91 12.01
N VAL A 112 9.86 -3.25 12.76
CA VAL A 112 8.68 -2.40 12.94
C VAL A 112 8.99 -1.34 13.99
N ILE A 113 8.98 -0.07 13.59
CA ILE A 113 9.25 1.04 14.53
C ILE A 113 7.97 1.65 15.10
N LEU A 114 6.85 1.47 14.40
CA LEU A 114 5.52 1.87 14.83
C LEU A 114 4.51 0.84 14.32
N ASN A 115 3.61 0.43 15.20
CA ASN A 115 2.39 -0.27 14.83
C ASN A 115 1.22 0.47 15.50
N SER A 116 0.35 1.07 14.70
CA SER A 116 -0.78 1.88 15.15
C SER A 116 -2.04 1.50 14.36
N PRO A 117 -2.55 0.27 14.56
CA PRO A 117 -3.65 -0.23 13.76
C PRO A 117 -4.94 0.53 14.05
N SER A 118 -5.77 0.68 13.02
CA SER A 118 -7.15 1.15 13.17
C SER A 118 -8.05 0.00 13.64
N LEU A 119 -9.15 0.32 14.34
CA LEU A 119 -10.20 -0.65 14.68
C LEU A 119 -10.90 -1.23 13.45
N ARG A 120 -10.76 -0.58 12.29
CA ARG A 120 -11.33 -0.99 11.01
C ARG A 120 -10.36 -0.75 9.86
N THR A 121 -10.41 -1.59 8.84
CA THR A 121 -9.76 -1.36 7.55
C THR A 121 -10.77 -0.85 6.51
N ALA A 122 -10.27 -0.28 5.42
CA ALA A 122 -11.06 0.21 4.29
C ALA A 122 -10.30 0.02 2.97
N HIS A 123 -9.85 -1.22 2.71
CA HIS A 123 -9.13 -1.57 1.49
C HIS A 123 -9.89 -1.12 0.23
N CYS A 124 -9.15 -0.63 -0.77
CA CYS A 124 -9.73 -0.20 -2.03
C CYS A 124 -10.22 -1.41 -2.83
N MET A 125 -11.54 -1.63 -2.87
CA MET A 125 -12.16 -2.72 -3.64
C MET A 125 -11.80 -2.67 -5.15
N PHE A 126 -11.51 -1.49 -5.68
CA PHE A 126 -11.11 -1.32 -7.08
C PHE A 126 -9.76 -1.97 -7.41
N GLU A 127 -8.89 -2.23 -6.42
CA GLU A 127 -7.67 -3.02 -6.63
C GLU A 127 -8.02 -4.44 -7.07
N TYR A 128 -8.97 -5.07 -6.40
CA TYR A 128 -9.45 -6.41 -6.73
C TYR A 128 -10.28 -6.44 -8.01
N VAL A 129 -11.10 -5.42 -8.25
CA VAL A 129 -11.98 -5.38 -9.43
C VAL A 129 -11.20 -5.10 -10.72
N TYR A 130 -10.19 -4.22 -10.68
CA TYR A 130 -9.64 -3.67 -11.91
C TYR A 130 -8.15 -3.28 -11.86
N PHE A 131 -7.71 -2.51 -10.85
CA PHE A 131 -6.41 -1.84 -10.91
C PHE A 131 -5.22 -2.78 -10.83
N SER A 132 -5.25 -3.74 -9.89
CA SER A 132 -4.12 -4.60 -9.65
C SER A 132 -4.00 -5.67 -10.74
N ARG A 133 -2.79 -6.17 -10.95
CA ARG A 133 -2.60 -7.32 -11.83
C ARG A 133 -3.25 -8.58 -11.24
N PRO A 134 -3.75 -9.48 -12.10
CA PRO A 134 -4.41 -10.70 -11.63
C PRO A 134 -3.48 -11.63 -10.84
N ASP A 135 -2.19 -11.63 -11.15
CA ASP A 135 -1.15 -12.40 -10.47
C ASP A 135 -0.67 -11.74 -9.16
N SER A 136 -1.26 -10.63 -8.74
CA SER A 136 -0.97 -9.99 -7.46
C SER A 136 -1.76 -10.64 -6.31
N VAL A 137 -1.14 -10.66 -5.14
CA VAL A 137 -1.72 -10.97 -3.83
C VAL A 137 -1.69 -9.70 -3.00
N ILE A 138 -2.84 -9.31 -2.44
CA ILE A 138 -2.99 -8.10 -1.65
C ILE A 138 -3.56 -8.50 -0.30
N ASP A 139 -2.85 -8.18 0.79
CA ASP A 139 -3.29 -8.52 2.15
C ASP A 139 -3.68 -10.02 2.29
N GLY A 140 -2.89 -10.90 1.64
CA GLY A 140 -3.12 -12.35 1.59
C GLY A 140 -4.23 -12.84 0.66
N VAL A 141 -4.88 -11.95 -0.11
CA VAL A 141 -5.97 -12.29 -1.03
C VAL A 141 -5.49 -12.24 -2.48
N GLU A 142 -5.66 -13.35 -3.20
CA GLU A 142 -5.34 -13.44 -4.63
C GLU A 142 -6.35 -12.64 -5.48
N VAL A 143 -5.83 -11.74 -6.32
CA VAL A 143 -6.65 -10.89 -7.19
C VAL A 143 -7.39 -11.75 -8.23
N TYR A 144 -6.70 -12.66 -8.91
CA TYR A 144 -7.30 -13.55 -9.91
C TYR A 144 -8.48 -14.36 -9.36
N ASN A 145 -8.27 -15.05 -8.23
CA ASN A 145 -9.33 -15.86 -7.62
C ASN A 145 -10.53 -14.99 -7.19
N THR A 146 -10.27 -13.78 -6.69
CA THR A 146 -11.33 -12.83 -6.33
C THR A 146 -12.21 -12.49 -7.53
N ARG A 147 -11.62 -12.24 -8.71
CA ARG A 147 -12.37 -11.92 -9.94
C ARG A 147 -13.16 -13.11 -10.47
N ILE A 148 -12.61 -14.33 -10.37
CA ILE A 148 -13.36 -15.56 -10.68
C ILE A 148 -14.59 -15.70 -9.77
N LEU A 149 -14.44 -15.42 -8.47
CA LEU A 149 -15.56 -15.45 -7.53
C LEU A 149 -16.62 -14.37 -7.84
N MET A 150 -16.19 -13.17 -8.25
CA MET A 150 -17.12 -12.12 -8.72
C MET A 150 -17.93 -12.58 -9.93
N GLY A 151 -17.29 -13.21 -10.93
CA GLY A 151 -17.99 -13.77 -12.10
C GLY A 151 -19.00 -14.87 -11.72
N ARG A 152 -18.61 -15.77 -10.80
CA ARG A 152 -19.52 -16.80 -10.26
C ARG A 152 -20.69 -16.19 -9.51
N GLN A 153 -20.47 -15.11 -8.76
CA GLN A 153 -21.53 -14.43 -8.03
C GLN A 153 -22.49 -13.72 -9.00
N LEU A 154 -21.98 -13.07 -10.04
CA LEU A 154 -22.80 -12.45 -11.10
C LEU A 154 -23.72 -13.47 -11.78
N ALA A 155 -23.20 -14.66 -12.09
CA ALA A 155 -24.00 -15.72 -12.70
C ALA A 155 -25.14 -16.22 -11.79
N LYS A 156 -25.00 -16.13 -10.46
CA LYS A 156 -26.06 -16.48 -9.50
C LYS A 156 -27.11 -15.38 -9.36
N GLU A 157 -26.66 -14.12 -9.33
CA GLU A 157 -27.53 -12.95 -9.11
C GLU A 157 -28.34 -12.59 -10.35
N ALA A 158 -27.77 -12.78 -11.54
CA ALA A 158 -28.39 -12.43 -12.81
C ALA A 158 -28.19 -13.54 -13.88
N PRO A 159 -28.74 -14.75 -13.68
CA PRO A 159 -28.65 -15.82 -14.66
C PRO A 159 -29.40 -15.47 -15.95
N VAL A 160 -28.91 -15.95 -17.09
CA VAL A 160 -29.56 -15.80 -18.40
C VAL A 160 -29.37 -17.07 -19.22
N ALA A 161 -30.36 -17.42 -20.05
CA ALA A 161 -30.19 -18.42 -21.09
C ALA A 161 -29.42 -17.81 -22.25
N ALA A 162 -28.18 -18.25 -22.44
CA ALA A 162 -27.30 -17.79 -23.51
C ALA A 162 -26.47 -18.97 -24.04
N ASP A 163 -26.04 -18.87 -25.29
CA ASP A 163 -25.24 -19.92 -25.94
C ASP A 163 -23.75 -19.84 -25.54
N VAL A 164 -23.23 -18.63 -25.31
CA VAL A 164 -21.79 -18.38 -25.06
C VAL A 164 -21.61 -17.20 -24.11
N VAL A 165 -20.55 -17.27 -23.29
CA VAL A 165 -20.04 -16.14 -22.49
C VAL A 165 -18.68 -15.72 -23.04
N VAL A 166 -18.50 -14.44 -23.36
CA VAL A 166 -17.25 -13.90 -23.90
C VAL A 166 -16.81 -12.69 -23.07
N PRO A 167 -15.58 -12.69 -22.52
CA PRO A 167 -15.07 -11.54 -21.78
C PRO A 167 -14.61 -10.41 -22.72
N VAL A 168 -14.65 -9.17 -22.25
CA VAL A 168 -13.97 -8.04 -22.90
C VAL A 168 -12.48 -8.09 -22.55
N PRO A 169 -11.56 -8.20 -23.51
CA PRO A 169 -10.13 -8.24 -23.23
C PRO A 169 -9.57 -6.87 -22.84
N ASP A 170 -8.58 -6.77 -21.95
CA ASP A 170 -8.02 -7.85 -21.11
C ASP A 170 -8.64 -7.88 -19.69
N SER A 171 -9.29 -6.78 -19.27
CA SER A 171 -9.82 -6.61 -17.92
C SER A 171 -10.90 -7.62 -17.51
N GLY A 172 -11.69 -8.12 -18.47
CA GLY A 172 -12.72 -9.13 -18.19
C GLY A 172 -12.23 -10.57 -18.28
N ARG A 173 -10.99 -10.81 -18.75
CA ARG A 173 -10.42 -12.15 -18.88
C ARG A 173 -9.81 -12.68 -17.59
N THR A 174 -9.30 -11.77 -16.77
CA THR A 174 -8.42 -12.08 -15.63
C THR A 174 -8.96 -11.50 -14.35
#